data_AF-A0A7V8Y5R4-F1
#
_entry.id   AF-A0A7V8Y5R4-F1
#
_cell.length_a   1.000
_cell.length_b   1.000
_cell.length_c   1.000
_cell.angle_alpha   90.00
_cell.angle_beta   90.00
_cell.angle_gamma   90.00
#
_symmetry.space_group_name_H-M   'P 1'
#
loop_
_entity.id
_entity.type
_entity.pdbx_description
1 polymer ?
#
loop_
_entity_poly.entity_id
_entity_poly.type
_entity_poly.pdbx_seq_one_letter_code
_entity_poly.pdbx_strand_id
1 'polypeptide(L)'
;MHDVAAAIAAGELSPVDHVCDVLGRLEADRLGLVITMDAEDVRWQAEVLAGELAAGYSRGPLHGVTVGVKDMIDVAGLPTRCGSA
;
A
#
# COMPACT_ATOMS: atom_id res chain seq x y z
N MET A 1 -11.95 -2.08 -3.78
CA MET A 1 -10.77 -2.94 -4.03
C MET A 1 -10.80 -3.52 -5.44
N HIS A 2 -11.90 -4.15 -5.89
CA HIS A 2 -11.97 -4.72 -7.24
C HIS A 2 -11.66 -3.67 -8.33
N ASP A 3 -12.22 -2.46 -8.19
CA ASP A 3 -12.02 -1.40 -9.19
C ASP A 3 -10.58 -0.86 -9.21
N VAL A 4 -9.94 -0.71 -8.05
CA VAL A 4 -8.54 -0.25 -7.94
C VAL A 4 -7.58 -1.30 -8.47
N ALA A 5 -7.76 -2.57 -8.09
CA ALA A 5 -6.95 -3.67 -8.57
C ALA A 5 -7.06 -3.82 -10.09
N ALA A 6 -8.28 -3.71 -10.64
CA ALA A 6 -8.53 -3.75 -12.08
C ALA A 6 -7.87 -2.57 -12.81
N ALA A 7 -8.02 -1.34 -12.30
CA ALA A 7 -7.41 -0.16 -12.89
C ALA A 7 -5.87 -0.24 -12.89
N ILE A 8 -5.27 -0.74 -11.80
CA ILE A 8 -3.82 -0.97 -11.73
C ILE A 8 -3.41 -2.06 -12.72
N ALA A 9 -4.09 -3.21 -12.74
CA ALA A 9 -3.76 -4.30 -13.65
C ALA A 9 -3.90 -3.90 -15.14
N ALA A 10 -4.83 -3.00 -15.46
CA ALA A 10 -5.01 -2.44 -16.80
C ALA A 10 -4.00 -1.33 -17.14
N GLY A 11 -3.20 -0.86 -16.18
CA GLY A 11 -2.28 0.27 -16.35
C GLY A 11 -2.97 1.64 -16.40
N GLU A 12 -4.26 1.70 -16.06
CA GLU A 12 -5.06 2.93 -16.01
C GLU A 12 -4.76 3.75 -14.73
N LEU A 13 -4.26 3.08 -13.69
CA LEU A 13 -3.80 3.69 -12.44
C LEU A 13 -2.40 3.17 -12.10
N SER A 14 -1.46 4.09 -11.87
CA SER A 14 -0.12 3.72 -11.39
C SER A 14 -0.18 3.29 -9.91
N PRO A 15 0.52 2.21 -9.51
CA PRO A 15 0.73 1.89 -8.09
C PRO A 15 1.33 3.05 -7.29
N VAL A 16 2.21 3.85 -7.91
CA VAL A 16 2.85 5.02 -7.27
C VAL A 16 1.82 6.12 -7.02
N ASP A 17 0.96 6.41 -7.98
CA ASP A 17 -0.10 7.43 -7.84
C ASP A 17 -1.11 6.98 -6.78
N HIS A 18 -1.47 5.69 -6.77
CA HIS A 18 -2.33 5.11 -5.76
C HIS A 18 -1.77 5.28 -4.35
N VAL A 19 -0.49 4.95 -4.13
CA VAL A 19 0.18 5.12 -2.84
C VAL A 19 0.26 6.60 -2.44
N CYS A 20 0.58 7.50 -3.38
CA CYS A 20 0.61 8.94 -3.09
C CYS A 20 -0.75 9.47 -2.63
N ASP A 21 -1.85 9.07 -3.28
CA ASP A 21 -3.21 9.43 -2.87
C ASP A 21 -3.54 8.89 -1.47
N VAL A 22 -3.20 7.63 -1.18
CA VAL A 22 -3.45 7.04 0.15
C VAL A 22 -2.65 7.77 1.23
N LEU A 23 -1.36 8.03 1.01
CA LEU A 23 -0.51 8.75 1.97
C LEU A 23 -1.01 10.17 2.22
N GLY A 24 -1.44 10.89 1.17
CA GLY A 24 -2.00 12.23 1.31
C GLY A 24 -3.28 12.25 2.16
N ARG A 25 -4.13 11.23 2.05
CA ARG A 25 -5.32 11.08 2.90
C ARG A 25 -4.98 10.77 4.34
N LEU A 26 -3.96 9.93 4.57
CA LEU A 26 -3.49 9.60 5.92
C LEU A 26 -2.82 10.78 6.61
N GLU A 27 -2.09 11.62 5.88
CA GLU A 27 -1.51 12.85 6.41
C GLU A 27 -2.59 13.84 6.89
N ALA A 28 -3.72 13.90 6.19
CA ALA A 28 -4.87 14.70 6.59
C ALA A 28 -5.76 14.05 7.67
N ASP A 29 -5.48 12.80 8.06
CA ASP A 29 -6.30 12.07 9.03
C ASP A 29 -6.18 12.67 10.43
N ARG A 30 -7.34 12.80 11.09
CA ARG A 30 -7.45 13.29 12.48
C ARG A 30 -7.94 12.22 13.44
N LEU A 31 -8.27 11.04 12.93
CA LEU A 31 -8.81 9.94 13.72
C LEU A 31 -7.73 8.97 14.21
N GLY A 32 -6.50 9.07 13.70
CA GLY A 32 -5.39 8.22 14.11
C GLY A 32 -5.58 6.78 13.65
N LEU A 33 -6.09 6.58 12.43
CA LEU A 33 -6.47 5.26 11.91
C LEU A 33 -5.26 4.33 11.69
N VAL A 34 -4.07 4.89 11.55
CA VAL A 34 -2.82 4.16 11.33
C VAL A 34 -1.84 4.51 12.43
N ILE A 35 -1.36 3.48 13.13
CA ILE A 35 -0.45 3.63 14.29
C ILE A 35 1.01 3.35 13.95
N THR A 36 1.26 2.60 12.89
CA THR A 36 2.59 2.20 12.42
C THR A 36 2.57 2.23 10.90
N MET A 37 3.49 2.96 10.30
CA MET A 37 3.68 3.01 8.85
C MET A 37 5.11 3.45 8.54
N ASP A 38 5.74 2.79 7.58
CA ASP A 38 6.98 3.24 6.96
C ASP A 38 6.65 3.83 5.58
N ALA A 39 6.54 5.16 5.49
CA ALA A 39 6.12 5.83 4.27
C ALA A 39 7.19 5.76 3.16
N GLU A 40 8.47 5.65 3.52
CA GLU A 40 9.55 5.55 2.54
C GLU A 40 9.56 4.15 1.91
N ASP A 41 9.44 3.11 2.75
CA ASP A 41 9.35 1.72 2.27
C ASP A 41 8.11 1.51 1.39
N VAL A 42 6.95 2.05 1.78
CA VAL A 42 5.72 1.93 0.98
C VAL A 42 5.87 2.62 -0.39
N ARG A 43 6.54 3.79 -0.46
CA ARG A 43 6.83 4.46 -1.74
C ARG A 43 7.78 3.64 -2.61
N TRP A 44 8.85 3.12 -2.01
CA TRP A 44 9.82 2.28 -2.71
C TRP A 44 9.18 1.01 -3.28
N GLN A 45 8.34 0.32 -2.48
CA GLN A 45 7.60 -0.86 -2.95
C GLN A 45 6.68 -0.52 -4.13
N ALA A 46 6.04 0.65 -4.13
CA ALA A 46 5.18 1.08 -5.24
C ALA A 46 5.96 1.25 -6.55
N GLU A 47 7.17 1.82 -6.50
CA GLU A 47 8.05 1.96 -7.66
C GLU A 47 8.48 0.60 -8.21
N VAL A 48 8.87 -0.34 -7.32
CA VAL A 48 9.22 -1.71 -7.71
C VAL A 48 8.05 -2.40 -8.42
N LEU A 49 6.85 -2.32 -7.84
CA LEU A 49 5.65 -2.94 -8.42
C LEU A 49 5.25 -2.27 -9.75
N ALA A 50 5.40 -0.95 -9.87
CA ALA A 50 5.19 -0.26 -11.15
C ALA A 50 6.16 -0.75 -12.24
N GLY A 51 7.44 -0.94 -11.89
CA GLY A 51 8.45 -1.49 -12.81
C GLY A 51 8.16 -2.93 -13.22
N GLU A 52 7.73 -3.77 -12.28
CA GLU A 52 7.32 -5.14 -12.57
C GLU A 52 6.11 -5.21 -13.51
N LEU A 53 5.08 -4.42 -13.23
CA LEU A 53 3.88 -4.35 -14.08
C LEU A 53 4.24 -3.90 -15.50
N ALA A 54 5.10 -2.88 -15.62
CA ALA A 54 5.60 -2.41 -16.92
C ALA A 54 6.41 -3.48 -17.68
N ALA A 55 7.08 -4.38 -16.95
CA ALA A 55 7.77 -5.55 -17.52
C ALA A 55 6.83 -6.74 -17.82
N GLY A 56 5.52 -6.60 -17.61
CA GLY A 56 4.53 -7.66 -17.80
C GLY A 56 4.50 -8.71 -16.69
N TYR A 57 5.12 -8.44 -15.55
CA TYR A 57 5.11 -9.33 -14.39
C TYR A 57 4.06 -8.89 -13.38
N SER A 58 3.16 -9.79 -13.02
CA SER A 58 2.17 -9.59 -11.95
C SER A 58 2.37 -10.60 -10.83
N ARG A 59 2.35 -10.11 -9.59
CA ARG A 59 2.45 -10.92 -8.38
C ARG A 59 1.10 -11.53 -7.95
N GLY A 60 0.01 -11.23 -8.67
CA GLY A 60 -1.33 -11.71 -8.38
C GLY A 60 -2.39 -10.59 -8.28
N PRO A 61 -3.60 -10.90 -7.78
CA PRO A 61 -4.76 -10.02 -7.87
C PRO A 61 -4.67 -8.73 -7.04
N LEU A 62 -3.70 -8.61 -6.14
CA LEU A 62 -3.44 -7.41 -5.33
C LEU A 62 -2.14 -6.70 -5.71
N HIS A 63 -1.54 -7.03 -6.86
CA HIS A 63 -0.30 -6.38 -7.31
C HIS A 63 -0.50 -4.86 -7.39
N GLY A 64 0.27 -4.10 -6.59
CA GLY A 64 0.21 -2.64 -6.53
C GLY A 64 -0.90 -2.03 -5.67
N VAL A 65 -1.78 -2.83 -5.06
CA VAL A 65 -2.89 -2.32 -4.23
C VAL A 65 -2.43 -2.08 -2.79
N THR A 66 -2.62 -0.87 -2.26
CA THR A 66 -2.33 -0.56 -0.85
C THR A 66 -3.34 -1.23 0.07
N VAL A 67 -2.86 -1.84 1.16
CA VAL A 67 -3.70 -2.49 2.17
C VAL A 67 -3.35 -2.01 3.56
N GLY A 68 -4.38 -1.76 4.38
CA GLY A 68 -4.23 -1.57 5.82
C GLY A 68 -4.28 -2.91 6.54
N VAL A 69 -3.32 -3.15 7.43
CA VAL A 69 -3.26 -4.37 8.25
C VAL A 69 -3.51 -3.99 9.70
N LYS A 70 -4.39 -4.73 10.38
CA LYS A 70 -4.66 -4.50 11.80
C LYS A 70 -3.41 -4.87 12.60
N ASP A 71 -3.03 -4.03 13.56
CA ASP A 71 -1.83 -4.18 14.43
C ASP A 71 -1.88 -5.36 15.43
N MET A 72 -2.63 -6.41 15.10
CA MET A 72 -2.63 -7.70 15.78
C MET A 72 -2.25 -8.84 14.80
N ILE A 73 -1.74 -8.46 13.62
CA ILE A 73 -1.27 -9.33 12.56
C ILE A 73 0.17 -8.92 12.28
N ASP A 74 1.09 -9.88 12.34
CA ASP A 74 2.49 -9.63 12.10
C ASP A 74 2.75 -9.24 10.65
N VAL A 75 3.50 -8.16 10.46
CA VAL A 75 4.01 -7.70 9.17
C VAL A 75 5.52 -7.65 9.27
N ALA A 76 6.21 -8.35 8.36
CA ALA A 76 7.67 -8.40 8.37
C ALA A 76 8.26 -6.98 8.30
N GLY A 77 9.22 -6.68 9.19
CA GLY A 77 9.88 -5.39 9.26
C GLY A 77 9.16 -4.31 10.08
N LEU A 78 7.90 -4.54 10.49
CA LEU A 78 7.13 -3.60 11.30
C LEU A 78 6.86 -4.14 12.71
N PRO A 79 6.79 -3.28 13.74
CA PRO A 79 6.37 -3.70 15.07
C PRO A 79 4.87 -4.01 15.10
N THR A 80 4.52 -5.10 15.78
CA THR A 80 3.13 -5.44 16.16
C THR A 80 2.93 -5.07 17.64
N ARG A 81 1.95 -4.21 17.98
CA ARG A 81 1.72 -3.78 19.38
C ARG A 81 0.43 -4.31 19.99
N CYS A 82 -0.46 -4.92 19.19
CA CYS A 82 -1.72 -5.49 19.65
C CYS A 82 -2.60 -4.50 20.44
N GLY A 83 -2.47 -3.20 20.19
CA GLY A 83 -3.18 -2.16 20.95
C GLY A 83 -2.79 -2.05 22.43
N SER A 84 -1.59 -2.52 22.80
CA SER A 84 -1.05 -2.47 24.16
C SER A 84 0.10 -1.45 24.27
N ALA A 85 0.31 -0.93 25.48
CA ALA A 85 1.30 0.10 25.80
C ALA A 85 2.65 -0.50 26.22
#